data_AF-A0A8H7XVU8-F1
#
_entry.id   AF-A0A8H7XVU8-F1
#
_cell.length_a   1.000
_cell.length_b   1.000
_cell.length_c   1.000
_cell.angle_alpha   90.00
_cell.angle_beta   90.00
_cell.angle_gamma   90.00
#
_symmetry.space_group_name_H-M   'P 1'
#
loop_
_entity.id
_entity.type
_entity.pdbx_description
1 polymer ?
#
loop_
_entity_poly.entity_id
_entity_poly.type
_entity_poly.pdbx_seq_one_letter_code
_entity_poly.pdbx_strand_id
1 'polypeptide(L)'
;MSKWAYKKDLDVSHIDGNASTEAKRFGLAILHLFIGTKSTSFGADIGQYMNWTEMNIHKQGQYTFAETVFEVTVYQDMCNIHRILHGACAAYIVDLCTNASLVSLGTAEGFDGTGVSQFMNLVWHHPIHLGKKIKVVSTSVSGKGRLRTMRCELWTDGQICVSAVHSTVNVAIVNAKL
;
A
#
# COMPACT_ATOMS: atom_id res chain seq x y z
N MET A 1 -21.04 -1.99 -4.02
CA MET A 1 -19.69 -1.76 -4.59
C MET A 1 -19.62 -0.31 -5.05
N SER A 2 -18.78 0.51 -4.41
CA SER A 2 -18.68 1.95 -4.71
C SER A 2 -18.12 2.19 -6.11
N LYS A 3 -18.34 3.41 -6.65
CA LYS A 3 -18.09 3.88 -8.04
C LYS A 3 -16.68 3.66 -8.62
N TRP A 4 -15.76 3.02 -7.88
CA TRP A 4 -14.34 2.87 -8.22
C TRP A 4 -13.99 1.51 -8.82
N ALA A 5 -14.77 0.46 -8.51
CA ALA A 5 -14.42 -0.92 -8.86
C ALA A 5 -14.36 -1.23 -10.39
N TYR A 6 -14.80 -0.30 -11.24
CA TYR A 6 -14.90 -0.52 -12.69
C TYR A 6 -14.61 0.73 -13.55
N LYS A 7 -13.77 1.68 -13.11
CA LYS A 7 -13.26 2.69 -14.05
C LYS A 7 -12.25 2.02 -14.99
N LYS A 8 -12.73 1.62 -16.18
CA LYS A 8 -11.90 1.05 -17.25
C LYS A 8 -10.82 2.03 -17.76
N ASP A 9 -10.97 3.31 -17.43
CA ASP A 9 -10.14 4.40 -17.97
C ASP A 9 -9.12 4.95 -16.95
N LEU A 10 -8.73 4.17 -15.93
CA LEU A 10 -7.60 4.56 -15.09
C LEU A 10 -6.32 4.52 -15.91
N ASP A 11 -5.69 5.69 -16.05
CA ASP A 11 -4.34 5.79 -16.60
C ASP A 11 -3.35 5.17 -15.61
N VAL A 12 -2.56 4.23 -16.10
CA VAL A 12 -1.51 3.52 -15.35
C VAL A 12 -0.19 3.53 -16.11
N SER A 13 -0.06 4.38 -17.14
CA SER A 13 1.15 4.51 -17.93
C SER A 13 2.34 5.05 -17.13
N HIS A 14 2.07 5.72 -16.01
CA HIS A 14 3.05 6.21 -15.04
C HIS A 14 3.51 5.15 -14.03
N ILE A 15 2.87 3.97 -14.02
CA ILE A 15 3.24 2.87 -13.13
C ILE A 15 4.17 1.94 -13.91
N ASP A 16 5.45 1.98 -13.59
CA ASP A 16 6.49 1.12 -14.14
C ASP A 16 6.40 -0.31 -13.57
N GLY A 17 7.37 -1.14 -13.93
CA GLY A 17 7.47 -2.52 -13.47
C GLY A 17 6.78 -3.53 -14.38
N ASN A 18 6.98 -4.81 -14.05
CA ASN A 18 6.67 -5.93 -14.94
C ASN A 18 5.23 -6.47 -14.86
N ALA A 19 4.39 -5.93 -13.98
CA ALA A 19 2.98 -6.34 -13.88
C ALA A 19 2.18 -5.94 -15.12
N SER A 20 1.14 -6.70 -15.45
CA SER A 20 0.28 -6.39 -16.60
C SER A 20 -0.50 -5.09 -16.39
N THR A 21 -0.89 -4.44 -17.48
CA THR A 21 -1.70 -3.22 -17.45
C THR A 21 -3.02 -3.44 -16.72
N GLU A 22 -3.63 -4.62 -16.88
CA GLU A 22 -4.86 -5.01 -16.19
C GLU A 22 -4.63 -5.10 -14.68
N ALA A 23 -3.50 -5.68 -14.25
CA ALA A 23 -3.14 -5.76 -12.84
C ALA A 23 -2.89 -4.37 -12.23
N LYS A 24 -2.17 -3.51 -12.96
CA LYS A 24 -1.93 -2.11 -12.58
C LYS A 24 -3.25 -1.35 -12.39
N ARG A 25 -4.18 -1.47 -13.34
CA ARG A 25 -5.50 -0.81 -13.26
C ARG A 25 -6.34 -1.33 -12.09
N PHE A 26 -6.39 -2.65 -11.90
CA PHE A 26 -7.14 -3.24 -10.80
C PHE A 26 -6.56 -2.82 -9.45
N GLY A 27 -5.24 -2.92 -9.28
CA GLY A 27 -4.54 -2.48 -8.08
C GLY A 27 -4.84 -1.02 -7.76
N LEU A 28 -4.72 -0.13 -8.74
CA LEU A 28 -4.99 1.30 -8.57
C LEU A 28 -6.47 1.57 -8.23
N ALA A 29 -7.42 0.84 -8.81
CA ALA A 29 -8.83 0.95 -8.46
C ALA A 29 -9.11 0.55 -7.00
N ILE A 30 -8.48 -0.52 -6.52
CA ILE A 30 -8.60 -0.97 -5.14
C ILE A 30 -7.91 0.00 -4.17
N LEU A 31 -6.75 0.56 -4.55
CA LEU A 31 -6.10 1.59 -3.76
C LEU A 31 -7.01 2.82 -3.57
N HIS A 32 -7.62 3.33 -4.65
CA HIS A 32 -8.58 4.43 -4.55
C HIS A 32 -9.79 4.08 -3.66
N LEU A 33 -10.26 2.83 -3.70
CA LEU A 33 -11.31 2.35 -2.82
C LEU A 33 -10.91 2.44 -1.34
N PHE A 34 -9.68 2.02 -0.99
CA PHE A 34 -9.18 2.05 0.38
C PHE A 34 -8.82 3.45 0.89
N ILE A 35 -8.31 4.34 0.02
CA ILE A 35 -8.13 5.76 0.36
C ILE A 35 -9.49 6.41 0.68
N GLY A 36 -10.53 6.01 -0.04
CA GLY A 36 -11.88 6.54 0.15
C GLY A 36 -12.03 7.94 -0.43
N THR A 37 -12.96 8.72 0.13
CA THR A 37 -13.30 10.05 -0.39
C THR A 37 -12.77 11.14 0.55
N LYS A 38 -12.18 12.18 -0.06
CA LYS A 38 -11.63 13.36 0.62
C LYS A 38 -12.64 13.91 1.64
N SER A 39 -12.18 14.33 2.82
CA SER A 39 -13.00 14.87 3.93
C SER A 39 -14.04 13.93 4.57
N THR A 40 -14.29 12.73 4.01
CA THR A 40 -15.28 11.78 4.56
C THR A 40 -14.66 10.48 5.07
N SER A 41 -13.38 10.23 4.77
CA SER A 41 -12.66 9.04 5.18
C SER A 41 -11.36 9.43 5.88
N PHE A 42 -10.99 8.69 6.93
CA PHE A 42 -9.76 8.94 7.69
C PHE A 42 -8.53 8.84 6.78
N GLY A 43 -7.66 9.84 6.85
CA GLY A 43 -6.42 9.86 6.08
C GLY A 43 -6.60 10.04 4.57
N ALA A 44 -7.82 10.22 4.06
CA ALA A 44 -8.06 10.31 2.62
C ALA A 44 -7.25 11.42 1.96
N ASP A 45 -7.13 12.59 2.60
CA ASP A 45 -6.29 13.69 2.12
C ASP A 45 -4.83 13.27 1.92
N ILE A 46 -4.28 12.51 2.89
CA ILE A 46 -2.93 11.98 2.85
C ILE A 46 -2.81 10.90 1.77
N GLY A 47 -3.80 10.01 1.67
CA GLY A 47 -3.82 8.94 0.68
C GLY A 47 -3.78 9.45 -0.75
N GLN A 48 -4.38 10.62 -1.03
CA GLN A 48 -4.32 11.27 -2.35
C GLN A 48 -2.93 11.78 -2.73
N TYR A 49 -2.00 11.94 -1.77
CA TYR A 49 -0.62 12.31 -2.06
C TYR A 49 0.25 11.12 -2.47
N MET A 50 -0.25 9.89 -2.31
CA MET A 50 0.48 8.66 -2.63
C MET A 50 0.54 8.46 -4.15
N ASN A 51 1.76 8.51 -4.70
CA ASN A 51 1.99 8.22 -6.11
C ASN A 51 2.51 6.80 -6.28
N TRP A 52 1.73 5.90 -6.90
CA TRP A 52 2.19 4.55 -7.18
C TRP A 52 3.13 4.58 -8.39
N THR A 53 4.41 4.28 -8.22
CA THR A 53 5.41 4.38 -9.30
C THR A 53 5.80 3.04 -9.89
N GLU A 54 5.81 1.95 -9.11
CA GLU A 54 6.19 0.63 -9.64
C GLU A 54 5.30 -0.49 -9.11
N MET A 55 4.98 -1.45 -9.98
CA MET A 55 4.32 -2.71 -9.63
C MET A 55 5.09 -3.88 -10.24
N ASN A 56 5.77 -4.65 -9.39
CA ASN A 56 6.63 -5.75 -9.77
C ASN A 56 6.12 -7.07 -9.19
N ILE A 57 6.12 -8.12 -10.02
CA ILE A 57 5.84 -9.50 -9.64
C ILE A 57 7.12 -10.30 -9.85
N HIS A 58 7.62 -10.90 -8.78
CA HIS A 58 8.83 -11.69 -8.75
C HIS A 58 8.48 -13.16 -8.61
N LYS A 59 9.26 -14.01 -9.28
CA LYS A 59 9.21 -15.47 -9.13
C LYS A 59 10.58 -15.97 -8.71
N GLN A 60 10.64 -16.67 -7.59
CA GLN A 60 11.84 -17.32 -7.08
C GLN A 60 11.52 -18.79 -6.80
N GLY A 61 11.83 -19.66 -7.77
CA GLY A 61 11.43 -21.06 -7.72
C GLY A 61 9.90 -21.20 -7.71
N GLN A 62 9.37 -21.78 -6.63
CA GLN A 62 7.93 -21.98 -6.42
C GLN A 62 7.25 -20.76 -5.75
N TYR A 63 8.01 -19.76 -5.33
CA TYR A 63 7.51 -18.60 -4.61
C TYR A 63 7.26 -17.43 -5.56
N THR A 64 6.02 -16.95 -5.60
CA THR A 64 5.66 -15.68 -6.23
C THR A 64 5.44 -14.63 -5.14
N PHE A 65 6.03 -13.45 -5.31
CA PHE A 65 5.76 -12.30 -4.45
C PHE A 65 5.65 -11.02 -5.27
N ALA A 66 4.91 -10.05 -4.76
CA ALA A 66 4.81 -8.72 -5.35
C ALA A 66 5.62 -7.71 -4.56
N GLU A 67 6.21 -6.77 -5.27
CA GLU A 67 6.85 -5.57 -4.74
C GLU A 67 6.19 -4.35 -5.37
N THR A 68 5.86 -3.36 -4.54
CA THR A 68 5.26 -2.11 -5.01
C THR A 68 6.04 -0.93 -4.45
N VAL A 69 6.26 0.06 -5.30
CA VAL A 69 6.94 1.30 -4.93
C VAL A 69 5.97 2.47 -5.04
N PHE A 70 5.95 3.29 -3.99
CA PHE A 70 5.24 4.55 -3.96
C PHE A 70 6.20 5.70 -3.67
N GLU A 71 5.88 6.88 -4.20
CA GLU A 71 6.51 8.14 -3.83
C GLU A 71 5.50 9.07 -3.17
N VAL A 72 5.94 9.79 -2.14
CA VAL A 72 5.14 10.82 -1.47
C VAL A 72 6.05 11.91 -0.91
N THR A 73 5.60 13.17 -0.96
CA THR A 73 6.28 14.28 -0.27
C THR A 73 5.64 14.50 1.10
N VAL A 74 6.44 14.73 2.14
CA VAL A 74 5.91 15.05 3.47
C VAL A 74 5.35 16.46 3.48
N TYR A 75 4.03 16.57 3.66
CA TYR A 75 3.32 17.85 3.79
C TYR A 75 3.03 18.19 5.27
N GLN A 76 2.58 19.43 5.50
CA GLN A 76 2.40 19.98 6.84
C GLN A 76 1.33 19.26 7.67
N ASP A 77 0.28 18.77 7.02
CA ASP A 77 -0.80 17.95 7.58
C ASP A 77 -0.37 16.52 7.92
N MET A 78 0.80 16.08 7.44
CA MET A 78 1.40 14.78 7.77
C MET A 78 2.34 14.86 8.99
N CYS A 79 2.66 16.06 9.46
CA CYS A 79 3.68 16.30 10.47
C CYS A 79 3.13 16.29 11.90
N ASN A 80 3.98 15.93 12.85
CA ASN A 80 3.78 16.24 14.26
C ASN A 80 4.25 17.68 14.60
N ILE A 81 4.20 18.04 15.88
CA ILE A 81 4.62 19.37 16.38
C ILE A 81 6.08 19.73 16.07
N HIS A 82 6.94 18.74 15.78
CA HIS A 82 8.35 18.95 15.44
C HIS A 82 8.59 19.09 13.93
N ARG A 83 7.53 19.19 13.11
CA ARG A 83 7.60 19.28 11.64
C ARG A 83 8.33 18.08 10.99
N ILE A 84 8.17 16.92 11.61
CA ILE A 84 8.59 15.62 11.06
C ILE A 84 7.35 14.75 10.88
N LEU A 85 7.42 13.77 9.97
CA LEU A 85 6.35 12.83 9.69
C LEU A 85 5.83 12.21 10.99
N HIS A 86 4.53 12.37 11.25
CA HIS A 86 3.90 11.83 12.43
C HIS A 86 3.94 10.29 12.39
N GLY A 87 4.23 9.63 13.52
CA GLY A 87 4.34 8.17 13.57
C GLY A 87 3.06 7.44 13.10
N ALA A 88 1.88 7.96 13.48
CA ALA A 88 0.61 7.45 12.97
C ALA A 88 0.39 7.70 11.46
N CYS A 89 0.95 8.78 10.90
CA CYS A 89 0.91 9.01 9.45
C CYS A 89 1.81 8.00 8.72
N ALA A 90 2.99 7.69 9.28
CA ALA A 90 3.83 6.60 8.77
C ALA A 90 3.10 5.25 8.82
N ALA A 91 2.37 4.95 9.89
CA ALA A 91 1.54 3.73 9.99
C ALA A 91 0.44 3.68 8.93
N TYR A 92 -0.22 4.81 8.65
CA TYR A 92 -1.21 4.91 7.58
C TYR A 92 -0.61 4.67 6.19
N ILE A 93 0.59 5.23 5.91
CA ILE A 93 1.32 4.97 4.67
C ILE A 93 1.66 3.48 4.53
N VAL A 94 2.18 2.87 5.60
CA VAL A 94 2.47 1.43 5.63
C VAL A 94 1.21 0.61 5.34
N ASP A 95 0.08 0.95 5.96
CA ASP A 95 -1.20 0.27 5.76
C ASP A 95 -1.61 0.21 4.28
N LEU A 96 -1.59 1.37 3.60
CA LEU A 96 -1.96 1.48 2.19
C LEU A 96 -0.98 0.73 1.28
N CYS A 97 0.32 1.00 1.41
CA CYS A 97 1.33 0.48 0.48
C CYS A 97 1.51 -1.04 0.61
N THR A 98 1.42 -1.58 1.82
CA THR A 98 1.49 -3.04 2.01
C THR A 98 0.26 -3.75 1.45
N ASN A 99 -0.95 -3.20 1.64
CA ASN A 99 -2.15 -3.75 1.02
C ASN A 99 -2.05 -3.73 -0.51
N ALA A 100 -1.48 -2.67 -1.09
CA ALA A 100 -1.23 -2.59 -2.54
C ALA A 100 -0.34 -3.74 -3.03
N SER A 101 0.73 -4.09 -2.31
CA SER A 101 1.57 -5.26 -2.63
C SER A 101 0.78 -6.57 -2.58
N LEU A 102 -0.07 -6.76 -1.58
CA LEU A 102 -0.87 -7.98 -1.44
C LEU A 102 -1.95 -8.11 -2.52
N VAL A 103 -2.60 -7.00 -2.88
CA VAL A 103 -3.55 -6.93 -4.00
C VAL A 103 -2.84 -7.25 -5.32
N SER A 104 -1.65 -6.70 -5.54
CA SER A 104 -0.84 -6.97 -6.74
C SER A 104 -0.50 -8.46 -6.87
N LEU A 105 -0.09 -9.10 -5.77
CA LEU A 105 0.13 -10.55 -5.73
C LEU A 105 -1.16 -11.33 -6.00
N GLY A 106 -2.27 -10.92 -5.37
CA GLY A 106 -3.59 -11.52 -5.56
C GLY A 106 -4.02 -11.50 -7.02
N THR A 107 -3.85 -10.37 -7.71
CA THR A 107 -4.17 -10.26 -9.13
C THR A 107 -3.28 -11.14 -10.00
N ALA A 108 -1.98 -11.24 -9.69
CA ALA A 108 -1.04 -12.06 -10.45
C ALA A 108 -1.28 -13.58 -10.28
N GLU A 109 -1.71 -14.02 -9.10
CA GLU A 109 -1.89 -15.43 -8.75
C GLU A 109 -3.37 -15.88 -8.75
N GLY A 110 -4.31 -14.98 -9.06
CA GLY A 110 -5.74 -15.30 -9.18
C GLY A 110 -6.47 -15.50 -7.85
N PHE A 111 -6.11 -14.76 -6.81
CA PHE A 111 -6.82 -14.77 -5.52
C PHE A 111 -7.18 -13.36 -5.03
N ASP A 112 -8.13 -13.27 -4.10
CA ASP A 112 -8.49 -12.00 -3.47
C ASP A 112 -7.41 -11.53 -2.49
N GLY A 113 -6.62 -10.55 -2.92
CA GLY A 113 -5.59 -9.91 -2.10
C GLY A 113 -6.12 -8.91 -1.07
N THR A 114 -7.42 -8.60 -1.05
CA THR A 114 -8.01 -7.65 -0.10
C THR A 114 -8.15 -8.26 1.29
N GLY A 115 -8.11 -7.43 2.34
CA GLY A 115 -8.23 -7.84 3.73
C GLY A 115 -8.29 -6.68 4.69
N VAL A 116 -8.31 -6.99 5.98
CA VAL A 116 -8.23 -5.99 7.05
C VAL A 116 -6.99 -6.22 7.90
N SER A 117 -6.41 -5.11 8.36
CA SER A 117 -5.21 -5.06 9.19
C SER A 117 -5.44 -5.76 10.52
N GLN A 118 -4.57 -6.70 10.87
CA GLN A 118 -4.65 -7.50 12.10
C GLN A 118 -3.48 -7.19 13.05
N PHE A 119 -2.30 -6.93 12.51
CA PHE A 119 -1.14 -6.53 13.31
C PHE A 119 -0.16 -5.72 12.47
N MET A 120 0.41 -4.66 13.06
CA MET A 120 1.46 -3.88 12.44
C MET A 120 2.56 -3.60 13.46
N ASN A 121 3.80 -3.87 13.09
CA ASN A 121 4.99 -3.52 13.86
C ASN A 121 5.83 -2.58 13.01
N LEU A 122 6.16 -1.41 13.57
CA LEU A 122 6.98 -0.40 12.92
C LEU A 122 8.16 -0.06 13.82
N VAL A 123 9.31 0.17 13.18
CA VAL A 123 10.50 0.72 13.81
C VAL A 123 10.84 2.03 13.10
N TRP A 124 10.94 3.11 13.87
CA TRP A 124 11.38 4.43 13.37
C TRP A 124 12.88 4.57 13.64
N HIS A 125 13.67 4.48 12.57
CA HIS A 125 15.14 4.57 12.63
C HIS A 125 15.60 6.03 12.59
N HIS A 126 14.98 6.84 11.73
CA HIS A 126 15.34 8.24 11.52
C HIS A 126 14.10 9.11 11.28
N PRO A 127 14.13 10.39 11.71
CA PRO A 127 13.03 11.31 11.44
C PRO A 127 12.97 11.68 9.95
N ILE A 128 11.76 11.84 9.41
CA ILE A 128 11.54 12.34 8.05
C ILE A 128 10.97 13.75 8.15
N HIS A 129 11.73 14.75 7.68
CA HIS A 129 11.33 16.16 7.80
C HIS A 129 10.31 16.58 6.75
N LEU A 130 9.53 17.62 7.08
CA LEU A 130 8.65 18.32 6.12
C LEU A 130 9.38 18.64 4.82
N GLY A 131 8.71 18.41 3.68
CA GLY A 131 9.22 18.68 2.34
C GLY A 131 10.14 17.59 1.78
N LYS A 132 10.54 16.59 2.58
CA LYS A 132 11.31 15.45 2.07
C LYS A 132 10.43 14.53 1.23
N LYS A 133 11.03 13.98 0.18
CA LYS A 133 10.43 12.90 -0.60
C LYS A 133 10.72 11.57 0.09
N ILE A 134 9.70 10.73 0.17
CA ILE A 134 9.75 9.37 0.70
C ILE A 134 9.53 8.42 -0.48
N LYS A 135 10.40 7.41 -0.59
CA LYS A 135 10.16 6.21 -1.38
C LYS A 135 9.69 5.10 -0.44
N VAL A 136 8.49 4.58 -0.68
CA VAL A 136 7.88 3.51 0.11
C VAL A 136 7.99 2.23 -0.69
N VAL A 137 8.74 1.26 -0.20
CA VAL A 137 8.89 -0.06 -0.84
C VAL A 137 8.13 -1.07 0.00
N SER A 138 7.18 -1.79 -0.61
CA SER A 138 6.39 -2.81 0.08
C SER A 138 6.47 -4.14 -0.64
N THR A 139 6.72 -5.21 0.09
CA THR A 139 6.90 -6.55 -0.46
C THR A 139 5.96 -7.54 0.23
N SER A 140 5.19 -8.29 -0.53
CA SER A 140 4.39 -9.39 0.00
C SER A 140 5.30 -10.53 0.46
N VAL A 141 5.08 -11.07 1.66
CA VAL A 141 5.87 -12.19 2.21
C VAL A 141 5.08 -13.49 2.17
N SER A 142 3.84 -13.46 2.66
CA SER A 142 2.93 -14.60 2.63
C SER A 142 1.55 -14.12 2.21
N GLY A 143 1.09 -14.56 1.03
CA GLY A 143 -0.18 -14.12 0.44
C GLY A 143 -1.31 -15.14 0.49
N LYS A 144 -1.00 -16.44 0.66
CA LYS A 144 -2.00 -17.52 0.64
C LYS A 144 -2.50 -17.82 2.06
N GLY A 145 -3.79 -18.14 2.16
CA GLY A 145 -4.44 -18.48 3.43
C GLY A 145 -5.05 -17.28 4.14
N ARG A 146 -5.51 -17.50 5.38
CA ARG A 146 -6.26 -16.51 6.16
C ARG A 146 -5.37 -15.37 6.66
N LEU A 147 -4.19 -15.70 7.19
CA LEU A 147 -3.21 -14.74 7.69
C LEU A 147 -2.20 -14.44 6.59
N ARG A 148 -2.07 -13.16 6.25
CA ARG A 148 -1.18 -12.68 5.19
C ARG A 148 -0.22 -11.67 5.77
N THR A 149 0.98 -11.60 5.22
CA THR A 149 2.06 -10.78 5.79
C THR A 149 2.83 -10.08 4.69
N MET A 150 3.19 -8.83 4.96
CA MET A 150 3.94 -7.96 4.08
C MET A 150 5.02 -7.24 4.89
N ARG A 151 6.08 -6.82 4.21
CA ARG A 151 7.11 -5.92 4.73
C ARG A 151 7.01 -4.59 4.02
N CYS A 152 7.39 -3.51 4.70
CA CYS A 152 7.43 -2.19 4.13
C CYS A 152 8.57 -1.36 4.70
N GLU A 153 9.18 -0.54 3.85
CA GLU A 153 10.28 0.34 4.21
C GLU A 153 10.03 1.72 3.61
N LEU A 154 10.19 2.75 4.43
CA LEU A 154 10.15 4.15 4.01
C LEU A 154 11.58 4.67 3.96
N TRP A 155 11.99 5.09 2.77
CA TRP A 155 13.32 5.59 2.47
C TRP A 155 13.28 7.08 2.18
N THR A 156 14.25 7.83 2.71
CA THR A 156 14.53 9.20 2.26
C THR A 156 16.04 9.43 2.21
N ASP A 157 16.51 10.20 1.23
CA ASP A 157 17.94 10.50 1.02
C ASP A 157 18.87 9.27 1.06
N GLY A 158 18.39 8.12 0.56
CA GLY A 158 19.16 6.87 0.52
C GLY A 158 19.25 6.10 1.84
N GLN A 159 18.51 6.52 2.88
CA GLN A 159 18.49 5.87 4.20
C GLN A 159 17.10 5.31 4.53
N ILE A 160 17.06 4.18 5.24
CA ILE A 160 15.82 3.64 5.81
C ILE A 160 15.44 4.49 7.02
N CYS A 161 14.25 5.09 6.99
CA CYS A 161 13.74 5.87 8.11
C CYS A 161 12.67 5.12 8.90
N VAL A 162 11.87 4.29 8.23
CA VAL A 162 10.89 3.41 8.88
C VAL A 162 10.97 2.03 8.25
N SER A 163 10.97 0.98 9.06
CA SER A 163 10.76 -0.40 8.60
C SER A 163 9.56 -1.01 9.31
N ALA A 164 8.78 -1.82 8.61
CA ALA A 164 7.55 -2.36 9.14
C ALA A 164 7.27 -3.80 8.67
N VAL A 165 6.55 -4.53 9.52
CA VAL A 165 5.86 -5.78 9.19
C VAL A 165 4.38 -5.56 9.42
N HIS A 166 3.56 -5.83 8.41
CA HIS A 166 2.10 -5.71 8.47
C HIS A 166 1.47 -7.06 8.14
N SER A 167 0.54 -7.51 8.98
CA SER A 167 -0.31 -8.66 8.67
C SER A 167 -1.77 -8.27 8.54
N THR A 168 -2.42 -8.92 7.59
CA THR A 168 -3.86 -8.79 7.34
C THR A 168 -4.53 -10.13 7.45
N VAL A 169 -5.83 -10.10 7.74
CA VAL A 169 -6.69 -11.27 7.65
C VAL A 169 -7.64 -11.14 6.47
N ASN A 170 -7.80 -12.22 5.70
CA ASN A 170 -8.88 -12.30 4.72
C ASN A 170 -10.19 -12.50 5.47
N VAL A 171 -11.07 -11.52 5.38
CA VAL A 171 -12.44 -11.65 5.90
C VAL A 171 -13.25 -12.25 4.78
N ALA A 172 -13.13 -13.56 4.57
CA ALA A 172 -14.07 -14.27 3.72
C ALA A 172 -15.48 -13.90 4.23
N ILE A 173 -16.33 -13.33 3.38
CA ILE A 173 -17.73 -13.13 3.72
C ILE A 173 -18.31 -14.54 3.87
N VAL A 174 -18.31 -15.05 5.10
CA VAL A 174 -19.10 -16.22 5.47
C VAL A 174 -20.53 -15.73 5.38
N ASN A 175 -21.22 -16.03 4.27
CA ASN A 175 -22.63 -15.75 3.98
C ASN A 175 -23.41 -15.30 5.22
N ALA A 176 -23.36 -14.00 5.53
CA ALA A 176 -24.25 -13.42 6.51
C ALA A 176 -25.59 -13.34 5.79
N LYS A 177 -26.43 -14.36 6.02
CA LYS A 177 -27.85 -14.26 5.73
C LYS A 177 -28.35 -13.01 6.47
N LEU A 178 -28.63 -11.95 5.71
CA LEU A 178 -29.56 -10.90 6.11
C LEU A 178 -30.96 -11.52 6.21
#